data_AF-A0A2D6BSV6-F1
#
_entry.id   AF-A0A2D6BSV6-F1
#
_cell.length_a   1.000
_cell.length_b   1.000
_cell.length_c   1.000
_cell.angle_alpha   90.00
_cell.angle_beta   90.00
_cell.angle_gamma   90.00
#
_symmetry.space_group_name_H-M   'P 1'
#
loop_
_entity.id
_entity.type
_entity.pdbx_description
1 polymer ?
#
loop_
_entity_poly.entity_id
_entity_poly.type
_entity_poly.pdbx_seq_one_letter_code
_entity_poly.pdbx_strand_id
1 'polypeptide(L)'
;MSVDPLIHHLLRVGGALLFAAAAAHKLRGRASFQSALAGYRLLPASWARPAARTMPWLELGLASALLYSASAAWAGAALLATYAAAIAINLLRGRAGIDCGCGGPGGSRPLGLSLVVRNLVLAALLLLSTAPVVARGWTALDSFHLAVATLAAALLYTAIDVALANASRQRLLWGGA
;
A
#
# COMPACT_ATOMS: atom_id res chain seq x y z
N MET A 1 -21.69 10.16 8.67
CA MET A 1 -20.73 11.28 8.69
C MET A 1 -20.43 11.63 7.25
N SER A 2 -20.66 12.88 6.83
CA SER A 2 -20.35 13.32 5.47
C SER A 2 -18.91 13.82 5.38
N VAL A 3 -18.24 13.62 4.25
CA VAL A 3 -16.84 13.96 4.04
C VAL A 3 -16.72 15.14 3.08
N ASP A 4 -15.77 16.04 3.34
CA ASP A 4 -15.46 17.16 2.44
C ASP A 4 -14.94 16.65 1.07
N PRO A 5 -15.37 17.22 -0.07
CA PRO A 5 -14.94 16.76 -1.39
C PRO A 5 -13.42 16.82 -1.60
N LEU A 6 -12.71 17.74 -0.94
CA LEU A 6 -11.23 17.78 -1.00
C LEU A 6 -10.62 16.52 -0.39
N ILE A 7 -11.10 16.13 0.81
CA ILE A 7 -10.64 14.91 1.49
C ILE A 7 -11.01 13.68 0.67
N HIS A 8 -12.23 13.64 0.14
CA HIS A 8 -12.70 12.57 -0.75
C HIS A 8 -11.76 12.37 -1.95
N HIS A 9 -11.39 13.44 -2.64
CA HIS A 9 -10.47 13.37 -3.79
C HIS A 9 -9.02 13.08 -3.37
N LEU A 10 -8.55 13.64 -2.25
CA LEU A 10 -7.22 13.37 -1.72
C LEU A 10 -7.02 11.88 -1.44
N LEU A 11 -8.00 11.23 -0.80
CA LEU A 11 -7.94 9.81 -0.48
C LEU A 11 -7.91 8.94 -1.75
N ARG A 12 -8.72 9.29 -2.76
CA ARG A 12 -8.79 8.55 -4.02
C ARG A 12 -7.52 8.72 -4.87
N VAL A 13 -7.03 9.94 -5.01
CA VAL A 13 -5.80 10.24 -5.75
C VAL A 13 -4.58 9.66 -5.03
N GLY A 14 -4.50 9.81 -3.70
CA GLY A 14 -3.45 9.21 -2.88
C GLY A 14 -3.44 7.68 -2.98
N GLY A 15 -4.62 7.04 -2.92
CA GLY A 15 -4.77 5.60 -3.15
C GLY A 15 -4.36 5.17 -4.55
N ALA A 16 -4.73 5.94 -5.59
CA ALA A 16 -4.32 5.67 -6.95
C ALA A 16 -2.80 5.75 -7.13
N LEU A 17 -2.15 6.77 -6.56
CA LEU A 17 -0.70 6.90 -6.55
C LEU A 17 -0.03 5.75 -5.80
N LEU A 18 -0.58 5.34 -4.66
CA LEU A 18 -0.07 4.21 -3.88
C LEU A 18 -0.07 2.92 -4.72
N PHE A 19 -1.20 2.57 -5.35
CA PHE A 19 -1.29 1.36 -6.16
C PHE A 19 -0.44 1.45 -7.44
N ALA A 20 -0.37 2.61 -8.09
CA ALA A 20 0.49 2.82 -9.25
C ALA A 20 1.97 2.66 -8.88
N ALA A 21 2.41 3.22 -7.75
CA ALA A 21 3.77 3.07 -7.25
C ALA A 21 4.07 1.62 -6.87
N ALA A 22 3.13 0.92 -6.22
CA ALA A 22 3.25 -0.49 -5.87
C ALA A 22 3.39 -1.38 -7.11
N ALA A 23 2.60 -1.12 -8.15
CA ALA A 23 2.68 -1.85 -9.41
C ALA A 23 4.00 -1.61 -10.13
N ALA A 24 4.42 -0.34 -10.23
CA ALA A 24 5.70 0.03 -10.85
C ALA A 24 6.88 -0.66 -10.15
N HIS A 25 6.86 -0.72 -8.82
CA HIS A 25 7.89 -1.41 -8.06
C HIS A 25 7.89 -2.92 -8.36
N LYS A 26 6.73 -3.58 -8.38
CA LYS A 26 6.63 -5.01 -8.68
C LYS A 26 7.00 -5.36 -10.12
N LEU A 27 6.78 -4.45 -11.08
CA LEU A 27 7.21 -4.64 -12.46
C LEU A 27 8.74 -4.56 -12.58
N ARG A 28 9.39 -3.62 -11.88
CA ARG A 28 10.86 -3.50 -11.85
C ARG A 28 11.55 -4.63 -11.08
N GLY A 29 10.97 -5.02 -9.94
CA GLY A 29 11.52 -6.01 -9.00
C GLY A 29 10.86 -7.38 -9.05
N ARG A 30 10.34 -7.80 -10.21
CA ARG A 30 9.42 -8.95 -10.30
C ARG A 30 9.96 -10.27 -9.75
N ALA A 31 11.24 -10.56 -9.97
CA ALA A 31 11.88 -11.75 -9.43
C ALA A 31 11.92 -11.75 -7.89
N SER A 32 12.20 -10.58 -7.29
CA SER A 32 12.16 -10.40 -5.83
C SER A 32 10.74 -10.59 -5.28
N PHE A 33 9.74 -9.97 -5.91
CA PHE A 33 8.35 -10.13 -5.51
C PHE A 33 7.85 -11.58 -5.60
N GLN A 34 8.24 -12.30 -6.66
CA GLN A 34 7.93 -13.72 -6.80
C GLN A 34 8.57 -14.56 -5.69
N SER A 35 9.83 -14.30 -5.35
CA SER A 35 10.54 -14.99 -4.26
C SER A 35 9.87 -14.70 -2.90
N ALA A 36 9.45 -13.47 -2.66
CA ALA A 36 8.70 -13.11 -1.45
C ALA A 36 7.35 -13.84 -1.36
N LEU A 37 6.56 -13.86 -2.45
CA LEU A 37 5.29 -14.59 -2.52
C LEU A 37 5.48 -16.10 -2.26
N ALA A 38 6.53 -16.70 -2.82
CA ALA A 38 6.87 -18.09 -2.53
C ALA A 38 7.26 -18.29 -1.06
N GLY A 39 8.03 -17.36 -0.49
CA GLY A 39 8.43 -17.36 0.92
C GLY A 39 7.26 -17.31 1.89
N TYR A 40 6.18 -16.61 1.53
CA TYR A 40 4.97 -16.52 2.38
C TYR A 40 4.30 -17.89 2.59
N ARG A 41 4.51 -18.87 1.68
CA ARG A 41 3.89 -20.21 1.71
C ARG A 41 2.38 -20.17 2.02
N LEU A 42 1.69 -19.17 1.46
CA LEU A 42 0.23 -19.05 1.49
C LEU A 42 -0.40 -19.61 0.20
N LEU A 43 0.38 -19.65 -0.88
CA LEU A 43 0.00 -20.16 -2.18
C LEU A 43 0.84 -21.40 -2.50
N PRO A 44 0.32 -22.33 -3.31
CA PRO A 44 1.14 -23.41 -3.87
C PRO A 44 2.33 -22.83 -4.66
N ALA A 45 3.48 -23.52 -4.66
CA ALA A 45 4.69 -23.03 -5.31
C ALA A 45 4.50 -22.70 -6.81
N SER A 46 3.63 -23.45 -7.50
CA SER A 46 3.25 -23.21 -8.90
C SER A 46 2.49 -21.90 -9.12
N TRP A 47 1.82 -21.37 -8.09
CA TRP A 47 1.01 -20.15 -8.15
C TRP A 47 1.81 -18.87 -7.89
N ALA A 48 3.01 -18.95 -7.32
CA ALA A 48 3.83 -17.76 -7.05
C ALA A 48 4.17 -16.97 -8.32
N ARG A 49 4.51 -17.68 -9.42
CA ARG A 49 4.80 -17.08 -10.74
C ARG A 49 3.60 -16.35 -11.36
N PRO A 50 2.44 -16.99 -11.55
CA PRO A 50 1.27 -16.33 -12.11
C PRO A 50 0.79 -15.19 -11.21
N ALA A 51 0.75 -15.36 -9.88
CA ALA A 51 0.37 -14.29 -8.96
C ALA A 51 1.32 -13.08 -9.08
N ALA A 52 2.63 -13.30 -9.11
CA ALA A 52 3.61 -12.23 -9.32
C ALA A 52 3.43 -11.51 -10.67
N ARG A 53 2.91 -12.20 -11.69
CA ARG A 53 2.65 -11.65 -13.02
C ARG A 53 1.36 -10.83 -13.06
N THR A 54 0.30 -11.28 -12.41
CA THR A 54 -1.03 -10.66 -12.49
C THR A 54 -1.22 -9.53 -11.49
N MET A 55 -0.57 -9.59 -10.33
CA MET A 55 -0.76 -8.61 -9.26
C MET A 55 -0.50 -7.16 -9.69
N PRO A 56 0.57 -6.82 -10.44
CA PRO A 56 0.80 -5.44 -10.87
C PRO A 56 -0.31 -4.91 -11.77
N TRP A 57 -0.93 -5.76 -12.60
CA TRP A 57 -2.05 -5.36 -13.46
C TRP A 57 -3.31 -5.10 -12.65
N LEU A 58 -3.55 -5.89 -11.61
CA LEU A 58 -4.65 -5.66 -10.68
C LEU A 58 -4.45 -4.34 -9.91
N GLU A 59 -3.22 -4.05 -9.49
CA GLU A 59 -2.87 -2.79 -8.83
C GLU A 59 -3.03 -1.59 -9.77
N LEU A 60 -2.58 -1.67 -11.03
CA LEU A 60 -2.82 -0.62 -12.03
C LEU A 60 -4.32 -0.45 -12.32
N GLY A 61 -5.07 -1.55 -12.43
CA GLY A 61 -6.52 -1.51 -12.61
C GLY A 61 -7.22 -0.78 -11.47
N LEU A 62 -6.82 -1.05 -10.22
CA LEU A 62 -7.32 -0.32 -9.05
C LEU A 62 -6.89 1.15 -9.06
N ALA A 63 -5.65 1.44 -9.44
CA ALA A 63 -5.16 2.81 -9.54
C ALA A 63 -6.00 3.64 -10.51
N SER A 64 -6.29 3.08 -11.69
CA SER A 64 -7.18 3.73 -12.67
C SER A 64 -8.62 3.81 -12.14
N ALA A 65 -9.18 2.70 -11.64
CA ALA A 65 -10.56 2.65 -11.19
C ALA A 65 -10.87 3.65 -10.05
N LEU A 66 -9.93 3.87 -9.13
CA LEU A 66 -10.05 4.85 -8.06
C LEU A 66 -10.23 6.28 -8.55
N LEU A 67 -9.72 6.64 -9.74
CA LEU A 67 -9.90 7.96 -10.32
C LEU A 67 -11.32 8.17 -10.87
N TYR A 68 -11.99 7.09 -11.29
CA TYR A 68 -13.32 7.17 -11.90
C TYR A 68 -14.45 6.84 -10.92
N SER A 69 -14.27 5.84 -10.07
CA SER A 69 -15.32 5.41 -9.12
C SER A 69 -14.83 5.39 -7.68
N ALA A 70 -15.63 5.95 -6.77
CA ALA A 70 -15.43 5.80 -5.33
C ALA A 70 -15.63 4.35 -4.86
N SER A 71 -16.47 3.56 -5.53
CA SER A 71 -16.70 2.16 -5.15
C SER A 71 -15.47 1.27 -5.31
N ALA A 72 -14.51 1.66 -6.17
CA ALA A 72 -13.23 0.98 -6.30
C ALA A 72 -12.41 0.98 -5.00
N ALA A 73 -12.70 1.89 -4.08
CA ALA A 73 -12.07 1.92 -2.76
C ALA A 73 -12.35 0.66 -1.93
N TRP A 74 -13.50 -0.01 -2.12
CA TRP A 74 -13.77 -1.30 -1.48
C TRP A 74 -12.79 -2.38 -1.93
N ALA A 75 -12.56 -2.49 -3.24
CA ALA A 75 -11.63 -3.46 -3.80
C ALA A 75 -10.17 -3.12 -3.39
N GLY A 76 -9.81 -1.84 -3.38
CA GLY A 76 -8.51 -1.38 -2.88
C GLY A 76 -8.29 -1.70 -1.40
N ALA A 77 -9.29 -1.43 -0.56
CA ALA A 77 -9.26 -1.76 0.87
C ALA A 77 -9.17 -3.28 1.10
N ALA A 78 -9.93 -4.08 0.35
CA ALA A 78 -9.86 -5.54 0.42
C ALA A 78 -8.48 -6.08 0.02
N LEU A 79 -7.85 -5.48 -0.99
CA LEU A 79 -6.50 -5.84 -1.41
C LEU A 79 -5.47 -5.53 -0.30
N LEU A 80 -5.52 -4.34 0.27
CA LEU A 80 -4.64 -3.93 1.38
C LEU A 80 -4.85 -4.81 2.61
N ALA A 81 -6.10 -5.16 2.94
CA ALA A 81 -6.42 -6.09 4.02
C ALA A 81 -5.88 -7.49 3.74
N THR A 82 -5.93 -7.96 2.50
CA THR A 82 -5.35 -9.25 2.09
C THR A 82 -3.84 -9.26 2.29
N TYR A 83 -3.13 -8.18 1.90
CA TYR A 83 -1.70 -8.03 2.19
C TYR A 83 -1.43 -8.00 3.69
N ALA A 84 -2.23 -7.26 4.47
CA ALA A 84 -2.08 -7.20 5.93
C ALA A 84 -2.24 -8.58 6.57
N ALA A 85 -3.26 -9.35 6.17
CA ALA A 85 -3.51 -10.71 6.63
C ALA A 85 -2.36 -11.65 6.26
N ALA A 86 -1.89 -11.59 5.01
CA ALA A 86 -0.76 -12.40 4.55
C ALA A 86 0.51 -12.17 5.37
N ILE A 87 0.80 -10.90 5.71
CA ILE A 87 1.93 -10.52 6.57
C ILE A 87 1.69 -11.00 8.00
N ALA A 88 0.51 -10.75 8.58
CA ALA A 88 0.17 -11.15 9.94
C ALA A 88 0.28 -12.66 10.15
N ILE A 89 -0.23 -13.48 9.21
CA ILE A 89 -0.10 -14.95 9.26
C ILE A 89 1.37 -15.38 9.28
N ASN A 90 2.23 -14.75 8.49
CA ASN A 90 3.66 -15.09 8.48
C ASN A 90 4.38 -14.65 9.75
N LEU A 91 4.00 -13.52 10.34
CA LEU A 91 4.50 -13.10 11.66
C LEU A 91 4.10 -14.09 12.76
N LEU A 92 2.84 -14.53 12.77
CA LEU A 92 2.35 -15.55 13.72
C LEU A 92 3.06 -16.90 13.56
N ARG A 93 3.53 -17.21 12.34
CA ARG A 93 4.36 -18.40 12.06
C ARG A 93 5.84 -18.23 12.40
N GLY A 94 6.23 -17.12 13.04
CA GLY A 94 7.62 -16.81 13.39
C GLY A 94 8.50 -16.43 12.20
N ARG A 95 7.92 -16.16 11.02
CA ARG A 95 8.66 -15.92 9.78
C ARG A 95 8.91 -14.44 9.50
N ALA A 96 9.37 -13.72 10.51
CA ALA A 96 9.66 -12.28 10.40
C ALA A 96 10.85 -11.99 9.48
N GLY A 97 11.78 -12.92 9.30
CA GLY A 97 12.98 -12.77 8.47
C GLY A 97 12.74 -12.81 6.95
N ILE A 98 11.51 -13.05 6.49
CA ILE A 98 11.17 -13.00 5.07
C ILE A 98 11.14 -11.53 4.62
N ASP A 99 11.67 -11.24 3.42
CA ASP A 99 11.51 -9.92 2.81
C ASP A 99 10.07 -9.73 2.35
N CYS A 100 9.49 -8.55 2.60
CA CYS A 100 8.13 -8.25 2.17
C CYS A 100 7.94 -8.28 0.65
N GLY A 101 9.03 -8.25 -0.14
CA GLY A 101 9.00 -8.27 -1.60
C GLY A 101 8.38 -7.03 -2.25
N CYS A 102 7.94 -6.07 -1.43
CA CYS A 102 7.30 -4.83 -1.85
C CYS A 102 8.31 -3.70 -2.10
N GLY A 103 9.60 -3.93 -1.83
CA GLY A 103 10.74 -3.01 -2.00
C GLY A 103 10.34 -1.53 -2.09
N GLY A 104 9.88 -0.97 -0.98
CA GLY A 104 9.66 0.47 -0.91
C GLY A 104 10.98 1.23 -1.16
N PRO A 105 10.95 2.57 -1.18
CA PRO A 105 12.16 3.39 -1.33
C PRO A 105 13.30 3.00 -0.38
N GLY A 106 12.99 2.37 0.77
CA GLY A 106 13.97 1.86 1.75
C GLY A 106 14.58 0.48 1.46
N GLY A 107 14.23 -0.17 0.34
CA GLY A 107 14.78 -1.47 -0.09
C GLY A 107 14.13 -2.69 0.60
N SER A 108 14.83 -3.84 0.52
CA SER A 108 14.43 -5.11 1.13
C SER A 108 14.40 -5.00 2.65
N ARG A 109 13.29 -5.40 3.28
CA ARG A 109 13.11 -5.31 4.73
C ARG A 109 12.35 -6.54 5.27
N PRO A 110 12.71 -7.05 6.47
CA PRO A 110 11.94 -8.08 7.16
C PRO A 110 10.48 -7.68 7.43
N LEU A 111 9.60 -8.67 7.42
CA LEU A 111 8.22 -8.50 7.85
C LEU A 111 8.15 -7.95 9.28
N GLY A 112 7.19 -7.06 9.52
CA GLY A 112 6.95 -6.52 10.85
C GLY A 112 5.54 -5.97 11.01
N LEU A 113 5.11 -5.81 12.25
CA LEU A 113 3.77 -5.34 12.60
C LEU A 113 3.47 -3.95 12.01
N SER A 114 4.49 -3.11 11.81
CA SER A 114 4.35 -1.81 11.15
C SER A 114 3.74 -1.91 9.74
N LEU A 115 4.04 -2.97 8.98
CA LEU A 115 3.46 -3.19 7.65
C LEU A 115 1.98 -3.55 7.72
N VAL A 116 1.58 -4.34 8.71
CA VAL A 116 0.18 -4.71 8.95
C VAL A 116 -0.61 -3.45 9.30
N VAL A 117 -0.15 -2.69 10.28
CA VAL A 117 -0.79 -1.43 10.71
C VAL A 117 -0.89 -0.45 9.55
N ARG A 118 0.18 -0.25 8.77
CA ARG A 118 0.18 0.63 7.60
C ARG A 118 -0.91 0.25 6.60
N ASN A 119 -0.99 -1.03 6.22
CA ASN A 119 -2.00 -1.48 5.26
C ASN A 119 -3.43 -1.35 5.80
N LEU A 120 -3.66 -1.60 7.10
CA LEU A 120 -4.98 -1.44 7.73
C LEU A 120 -5.39 0.04 7.80
N VAL A 121 -4.48 0.94 8.15
CA VAL A 121 -4.74 2.39 8.15
C VAL A 121 -5.07 2.86 6.74
N LEU A 122 -4.29 2.47 5.72
CA LEU A 122 -4.55 2.83 4.33
C LEU A 122 -5.88 2.26 3.82
N ALA A 123 -6.24 1.03 4.23
CA ALA A 123 -7.54 0.45 3.92
C ALA A 123 -8.70 1.25 4.54
N ALA A 124 -8.59 1.63 5.81
CA ALA A 124 -9.60 2.44 6.48
C ALA A 124 -9.75 3.83 5.83
N LEU A 125 -8.62 4.46 5.46
CA LEU A 125 -8.60 5.72 4.73
C LEU A 125 -9.27 5.61 3.35
N LEU A 126 -9.05 4.51 2.62
CA LEU A 126 -9.77 4.27 1.37
C LEU A 126 -11.28 4.10 1.61
N LEU A 127 -11.69 3.33 2.61
CA LEU A 127 -13.10 3.16 2.92
C LEU A 127 -13.79 4.47 3.30
N LEU A 128 -13.08 5.39 3.97
CA LEU A 128 -13.59 6.73 4.26
C LEU A 128 -13.96 7.51 2.98
N SER A 129 -13.27 7.27 1.86
CA SER A 129 -13.63 7.86 0.55
C SER A 129 -14.92 7.32 -0.08
N THR A 130 -15.59 6.37 0.56
CA THR A 130 -16.92 5.90 0.14
C THR A 130 -18.06 6.59 0.88
N ALA A 131 -17.74 7.39 1.90
CA ALA A 131 -18.73 8.11 2.68
C ALA A 131 -19.44 9.18 1.83
N PRO A 132 -20.69 9.56 2.18
CA PRO A 132 -21.42 10.61 1.49
C PRO A 132 -20.61 11.91 1.46
N VAL A 133 -20.55 12.55 0.29
CA VAL A 133 -19.80 13.79 0.09
C VAL A 133 -20.69 14.99 0.41
N VAL A 134 -20.15 15.97 1.14
CA VAL A 134 -20.85 17.24 1.38
C VAL A 134 -21.10 17.96 0.05
N ALA A 135 -22.35 18.36 -0.19
CA ALA A 135 -22.73 19.11 -1.37
C ALA A 135 -22.22 20.56 -1.27
N ARG A 136 -20.96 20.77 -1.67
CA ARG A 136 -20.35 22.09 -1.88
C ARG A 136 -19.70 22.17 -3.26
N GLY A 137 -19.58 23.38 -3.79
CA GLY A 137 -18.90 23.62 -5.06
C GLY A 137 -17.40 23.31 -4.99
N TRP A 138 -16.86 22.81 -6.11
CA TRP A 138 -15.41 22.68 -6.33
C TRP A 138 -14.84 24.02 -6.83
N THR A 139 -13.79 24.51 -6.18
CA THR A 139 -13.15 25.80 -6.50
C THR A 139 -11.73 25.60 -7.02
N ALA A 140 -11.13 26.63 -7.64
CA ALA A 140 -9.73 26.58 -8.06
C ALA A 140 -8.77 26.40 -6.87
N LEU A 141 -9.14 26.93 -5.71
CA LEU A 141 -8.38 26.78 -4.47
C LEU A 141 -8.38 25.31 -4.00
N ASP A 142 -9.47 24.56 -4.22
CA ASP A 142 -9.52 23.12 -3.91
C ASP A 142 -8.54 22.33 -4.77
N SER A 143 -8.45 22.64 -6.07
CA SER A 143 -7.48 22.00 -6.96
C SER A 143 -6.04 22.23 -6.51
N PHE A 144 -5.71 23.46 -6.10
CA PHE A 144 -4.39 23.79 -5.55
C PHE A 144 -4.09 23.01 -4.27
N HIS A 145 -5.03 23.00 -3.31
CA HIS A 145 -4.86 22.25 -2.07
C HIS A 145 -4.78 20.75 -2.32
N LEU A 146 -5.54 20.21 -3.27
CA LEU A 146 -5.48 18.79 -3.62
C LEU A 146 -4.08 18.43 -4.12
N ALA A 147 -3.51 19.22 -5.03
CA ALA A 147 -2.17 18.98 -5.55
C ALA A 147 -1.10 19.01 -4.45
N VAL A 148 -1.12 20.07 -3.62
CA VAL A 148 -0.16 20.24 -2.52
C VAL A 148 -0.32 19.14 -1.47
N ALA A 149 -1.55 18.85 -1.03
CA ALA A 149 -1.82 17.83 -0.03
C ALA A 149 -1.45 16.42 -0.52
N THR A 150 -1.70 16.13 -1.80
CA THR A 150 -1.31 14.85 -2.41
C THR A 150 0.21 14.70 -2.43
N LEU A 151 0.95 15.73 -2.84
CA LEU A 151 2.40 15.71 -2.85
C LEU A 151 2.96 15.58 -1.43
N ALA A 152 2.44 16.36 -0.48
CA ALA A 152 2.85 16.30 0.92
C ALA A 152 2.58 14.92 1.53
N ALA A 153 1.41 14.33 1.28
CA ALA A 153 1.07 12.98 1.73
C ALA A 153 1.98 11.92 1.12
N ALA A 154 2.31 12.03 -0.17
CA ALA A 154 3.23 11.11 -0.84
C ALA A 154 4.64 11.20 -0.24
N LEU A 155 5.17 12.41 -0.04
CA LEU A 155 6.47 12.63 0.59
C LEU A 155 6.48 12.10 2.03
N LEU A 156 5.46 12.40 2.82
CA LEU A 156 5.32 11.91 4.18
C LEU A 156 5.26 10.38 4.22
N TYR A 157 4.49 9.76 3.32
CA TYR A 157 4.43 8.30 3.19
C TYR A 157 5.82 7.71 2.90
N THR A 158 6.56 8.29 1.94
CA THR A 158 7.92 7.81 1.62
C THR A 158 8.88 8.01 2.79
N ALA A 159 8.80 9.13 3.50
CA ALA A 159 9.65 9.41 4.66
C ALA A 159 9.36 8.41 5.80
N ILE A 160 8.09 8.13 6.08
CA ILE A 160 7.69 7.12 7.07
C ILE A 160 8.21 5.73 6.65
N ASP A 161 8.06 5.34 5.39
CA ASP A 161 8.51 4.03 4.91
C ASP A 161 10.03 3.86 5.03
N VAL A 162 10.80 4.89 4.67
CA VAL A 162 12.27 4.93 4.82
C VAL A 162 12.68 4.92 6.29
N ALA A 163 12.06 5.74 7.14
CA ALA A 163 12.37 5.78 8.57
C ALA A 163 12.10 4.42 9.23
N LEU A 164 10.95 3.81 8.91
CA LEU A 164 10.60 2.47 9.36
C LEU A 164 11.63 1.45 8.88
N ALA A 165 12.05 1.50 7.60
CA ALA A 165 13.06 0.60 7.06
C ALA A 165 14.40 0.71 7.80
N ASN A 166 14.87 1.93 8.03
CA ASN A 166 16.10 2.20 8.78
C ASN A 166 16.01 1.68 10.22
N ALA A 167 14.90 1.92 10.92
CA ALA A 167 14.69 1.44 12.28
C ALA A 167 14.63 -0.11 12.38
N SER A 168 14.19 -0.80 11.33
CA SER A 168 14.27 -2.27 11.29
C SER A 168 15.69 -2.78 11.07
N ARG A 169 16.47 -2.12 10.23
CA ARG A 169 17.87 -2.47 9.96
C ARG A 169 18.74 -2.29 11.21
N GLN A 170 18.54 -1.18 11.94
CA GLN A 170 19.25 -0.93 13.19
C GLN A 170 18.96 -2.01 14.25
N ARG A 171 17.69 -2.42 14.41
CA ARG A 171 17.34 -3.50 15.35
C ARG A 171 18.01 -4.84 15.04
N LEU A 172 18.19 -5.18 13.77
CA LEU A 172 18.91 -6.39 13.37
C LEU A 172 20.40 -6.32 13.72
N LEU A 173 21.02 -5.14 13.56
CA LEU A 173 22.43 -4.95 13.90
C LEU A 173 22.68 -4.98 15.42
N TRP A 174 21.72 -4.52 16.22
CA TRP A 174 21.86 -4.41 17.68
C TRP A 174 21.36 -5.65 18.44
N GLY A 175 20.39 -6.39 17.89
CA GLY A 175 19.87 -7.63 18.51
C GLY A 175 20.67 -8.89 18.18
N GLY A 176 21.79 -8.75 17.44
CA GLY A 176 22.74 -9.82 17.14
C GLY A 176 24.01 -9.80 18.00
N ALA A 177 24.02 -9.03 19.09
CA ALA A 177 25.08 -8.99 20.11
C ALA A 177 24.59 -9.66 21.40
#